data_AF-A0A2A2LQN8-F1
#
_entry.id   AF-A0A2A2LQN8-F1
#
_cell.length_a   1.000
_cell.length_b   1.000
_cell.length_c   1.000
_cell.angle_alpha   90.00
_cell.angle_beta   90.00
_cell.angle_gamma   90.00
#
_symmetry.space_group_name_H-M   'P 1'
#
loop_
_entity.id
_entity.type
_entity.pdbx_description
1 polymer ?
#
loop_
_entity_poly.entity_id
_entity_poly.type
_entity_poly.pdbx_seq_one_letter_code
_entity_poly.pdbx_strand_id
1 'polypeptide(L)'
;MRTRRTRLSVVACCVASHIIPEIMASFAHKLIDSLYGLTPSASSAIPVLELLSDTSDIHQFHKFFDEKQFSSVMSVIGNYGNVNKFSPFVISSMQRTAMRWYIRAPEAKRTAIKDSLNRKIEQVLSTPYTVLSGEAILNSNQVSRQPSGDGRQVSGALFTLGAQPETPPIVESSAAAITKSEKILSEVRHVMESFFKSPVILEVQGDADFPPSLREASHEYYYLNDTIISVRTLVDGKILDREDSYDNVFMESGKAEIGFTTPQQSPSFLEQRRRNASAVQGASNRRGAVVNGEKRAVDDCLATTQASHFPPRQRITSLSRMPAITFTQMIVRHAHGKTCWTMRSLDEWPEDFEKTSSIPPPASSLLHHLSTMNGAVKLGQKGKEEDLQRSIRILDTLPAMDLHQVGVLYMGPYQSEQKEILSNIYGSECYNRFVKDLGEPFSLDSEMRNTGLILGKHGTYSYNYMDELSHIIYAVGTLMPNLEEDPNFNQKTKIIGNNEVCIVWNESGVNFKYGMLFKKFQQSAVEIVPYGLNHVLVQIHAKKEVCEWMAMKRVLLPIGRAPSVVRKLTQRLSVASIMHNHETRSSGSENDLPFISHAILRLRKISDIKERNAER
;
A
#
# COMPACT_ATOMS: atom_id res chain seq x y z
N MET A 1 15.14 -19.50 -37.26
CA MET A 1 16.46 -18.82 -37.11
C MET A 1 16.36 -17.31 -36.89
N ARG A 2 15.53 -16.57 -37.66
CA ARG A 2 15.39 -15.09 -37.54
C ARG A 2 14.91 -14.63 -36.16
N THR A 3 13.88 -15.26 -35.60
CA THR A 3 13.34 -14.99 -34.25
C THR A 3 14.36 -15.20 -33.12
N ARG A 4 15.16 -16.26 -33.21
CA ARG A 4 16.25 -16.53 -32.25
C ARG A 4 17.30 -15.43 -32.28
N ARG A 5 17.72 -14.96 -33.47
CA ARG A 5 18.67 -13.85 -33.60
C ARG A 5 18.12 -12.56 -33.00
N THR A 6 16.87 -12.22 -33.29
CA THR A 6 16.22 -11.03 -32.74
C THR A 6 16.16 -11.06 -31.20
N ARG A 7 15.78 -12.19 -30.61
CA ARG A 7 15.80 -12.38 -29.14
C ARG A 7 17.17 -12.11 -28.55
N LEU A 8 18.23 -12.65 -29.17
CA LEU A 8 19.60 -12.46 -28.71
C LEU A 8 20.05 -11.01 -28.80
N SER A 9 19.70 -10.32 -29.89
CA SER A 9 19.99 -8.90 -30.06
C SER A 9 19.32 -8.05 -28.99
N VAL A 10 18.04 -8.32 -28.66
CA VAL A 10 17.33 -7.58 -27.60
C VAL A 10 18.00 -7.80 -26.23
N VAL A 11 18.32 -9.05 -25.88
CA VAL A 11 19.04 -9.34 -24.61
C VAL A 11 20.41 -8.66 -24.57
N ALA A 12 21.13 -8.64 -25.68
CA ALA A 12 22.40 -7.92 -25.78
C ALA A 12 22.21 -6.41 -25.56
N CYS A 13 21.13 -5.81 -26.08
CA CYS A 13 20.77 -4.43 -25.78
C CYS A 13 20.42 -4.22 -24.29
N CYS A 14 19.78 -5.19 -23.61
CA CYS A 14 19.54 -5.10 -22.16
C CYS A 14 20.86 -5.01 -21.41
N VAL A 15 21.78 -5.94 -21.70
CA VAL A 15 23.11 -5.98 -21.07
C VAL A 15 23.89 -4.70 -21.37
N ALA A 16 23.89 -4.24 -22.62
CA ALA A 16 24.54 -2.99 -23.02
C ALA A 16 23.96 -1.78 -22.28
N SER A 17 22.66 -1.75 -22.03
CA SER A 17 22.00 -0.66 -21.27
C SER A 17 22.53 -0.57 -19.84
N HIS A 18 22.96 -1.68 -19.24
CA HIS A 18 23.54 -1.70 -17.89
C HIS A 18 25.03 -1.37 -17.87
N ILE A 19 25.79 -1.86 -18.86
CA ILE A 19 27.25 -1.65 -18.93
C ILE A 19 27.59 -0.24 -19.42
N ILE A 20 26.94 0.22 -20.48
CA ILE A 20 27.24 1.48 -21.19
C ILE A 20 25.97 2.33 -21.45
N PRO A 21 25.26 2.79 -20.39
CA PRO A 21 23.98 3.50 -20.53
C PRO A 21 24.09 4.80 -21.35
N GLU A 22 25.20 5.53 -21.23
CA GLU A 22 25.40 6.82 -21.91
C GLU A 22 25.49 6.63 -23.43
N ILE A 23 26.22 5.60 -23.87
CA ILE A 23 26.30 5.24 -25.28
C ILE A 23 24.94 4.75 -25.76
N MET A 24 24.26 3.90 -24.98
CA MET A 24 22.92 3.42 -25.34
C MET A 24 21.88 4.53 -25.46
N ALA A 25 21.99 5.59 -24.65
CA ALA A 25 21.12 6.77 -24.75
C ALA A 25 21.25 7.47 -26.12
N SER A 26 22.44 7.50 -26.72
CA SER A 26 22.63 8.06 -28.08
C SER A 26 21.89 7.26 -29.17
N PHE A 27 21.62 5.97 -28.93
CA PHE A 27 20.87 5.09 -29.83
C PHE A 27 19.38 4.98 -29.51
N ALA A 28 18.89 5.69 -28.50
CA ALA A 28 17.54 5.51 -27.96
C ALA A 28 16.44 5.61 -29.03
N HIS A 29 16.47 6.66 -29.86
CA HIS A 29 15.51 6.85 -30.96
C HIS A 29 15.48 5.68 -31.94
N LYS A 30 16.65 5.30 -32.47
CA LYS A 30 16.79 4.18 -33.42
C LYS A 30 16.36 2.85 -32.80
N LEU A 31 16.63 2.66 -31.52
CA LEU A 31 16.24 1.45 -30.79
C LEU A 31 14.71 1.38 -30.66
N ILE A 32 14.05 2.47 -30.26
CA ILE A 32 12.58 2.51 -30.16
C ILE A 32 11.92 2.31 -31.52
N ASP A 33 12.42 2.95 -32.59
CA ASP A 33 11.88 2.74 -33.95
C ASP A 33 12.02 1.28 -34.40
N SER A 34 13.16 0.65 -34.10
CA SER A 34 13.40 -0.76 -34.40
C SER A 34 12.48 -1.70 -33.61
N LEU A 35 12.21 -1.37 -32.34
CA LEU A 35 11.27 -2.12 -31.50
C LEU A 35 9.81 -1.92 -31.96
N TYR A 36 9.46 -0.73 -32.43
CA TYR A 36 8.13 -0.43 -32.96
C TYR A 36 7.81 -1.23 -34.23
N GLY A 37 8.81 -1.44 -35.11
CA GLY A 37 8.67 -2.28 -36.30
C GLY A 37 8.68 -3.80 -36.02
N LEU A 38 8.91 -4.22 -34.78
CA LEU A 38 9.04 -5.63 -34.42
C LEU A 38 7.67 -6.28 -34.25
N THR A 39 7.47 -7.45 -34.88
CA THR A 39 6.23 -8.21 -34.71
C THR A 39 6.18 -8.88 -33.32
N PRO A 40 5.10 -8.68 -32.54
CA PRO A 40 5.03 -9.21 -31.18
C PRO A 40 4.94 -10.74 -31.18
N SER A 41 5.98 -11.39 -30.67
CA SER A 41 6.04 -12.85 -30.49
C SER A 41 6.15 -13.22 -29.01
N ALA A 42 5.66 -14.42 -28.64
CA ALA A 42 5.81 -14.95 -27.29
C ALA A 42 7.28 -15.05 -26.86
N SER A 43 8.16 -15.47 -27.77
CA SER A 43 9.60 -15.63 -27.51
C SER A 43 10.36 -14.32 -27.27
N SER A 44 9.82 -13.19 -27.75
CA SER A 44 10.43 -11.85 -27.63
C SER A 44 9.78 -11.00 -26.53
N ALA A 45 8.61 -11.40 -26.01
CA ALA A 45 7.84 -10.58 -25.08
C ALA A 45 8.63 -10.21 -23.83
N ILE A 46 9.17 -11.21 -23.14
CA ILE A 46 9.94 -11.00 -21.91
C ILE A 46 11.21 -10.16 -22.15
N PRO A 47 12.09 -10.49 -23.12
CA PRO A 47 13.26 -9.65 -23.42
C PRO A 47 12.92 -8.19 -23.77
N VAL A 48 11.86 -7.95 -24.56
CA VAL A 48 11.47 -6.59 -24.96
C VAL A 48 10.94 -5.80 -23.76
N LEU A 49 10.09 -6.40 -22.94
CA LEU A 49 9.58 -5.75 -21.73
C LEU A 49 10.70 -5.51 -20.71
N GLU A 50 11.64 -6.44 -20.53
CA GLU A 50 12.82 -6.24 -19.70
C GLU A 50 13.70 -5.10 -20.21
N LEU A 51 13.95 -5.02 -21.53
CA LEU A 51 14.71 -3.92 -22.13
C LEU A 51 14.04 -2.56 -21.89
N LEU A 52 12.73 -2.48 -22.11
CA LEU A 52 11.97 -1.25 -21.92
C LEU A 52 11.90 -0.87 -20.44
N SER A 53 11.75 -1.83 -19.53
CA SER A 53 11.86 -1.60 -18.10
C SER A 53 13.26 -1.09 -17.73
N ASP A 54 14.32 -1.69 -18.27
CA ASP A 54 15.70 -1.31 -17.95
C ASP A 54 16.07 0.09 -18.42
N THR A 55 15.65 0.44 -19.63
CA THR A 55 15.91 1.74 -20.26
C THR A 55 15.08 2.87 -19.67
N SER A 56 13.92 2.57 -19.07
CA SER A 56 13.11 3.57 -18.37
C SER A 56 13.87 4.23 -17.21
N ASP A 57 14.74 3.49 -16.52
CA ASP A 57 15.52 4.00 -15.39
C ASP A 57 16.69 4.90 -15.81
N ILE A 58 17.12 4.82 -17.08
CA ILE A 58 18.23 5.61 -17.59
C ILE A 58 17.70 7.00 -18.01
N HIS A 59 17.88 8.00 -17.15
CA HIS A 59 17.39 9.36 -17.41
C HIS A 59 17.86 9.93 -18.76
N GLN A 60 19.14 9.74 -19.12
CA GLN A 60 19.69 10.21 -20.40
C GLN A 60 19.00 9.58 -21.62
N PHE A 61 18.42 8.38 -21.48
CA PHE A 61 17.81 7.64 -22.58
C PHE A 61 16.54 8.31 -23.10
N HIS A 62 15.70 8.84 -22.20
CA HIS A 62 14.42 9.45 -22.55
C HIS A 62 14.40 10.98 -22.39
N LYS A 63 15.52 11.59 -21.99
CA LYS A 63 15.66 13.05 -21.78
C LYS A 63 15.18 13.90 -22.97
N PHE A 64 15.37 13.42 -24.20
CA PHE A 64 15.04 14.15 -25.44
C PHE A 64 13.89 13.49 -26.21
N PHE A 65 13.03 12.72 -25.55
CA PHE A 65 11.89 12.11 -26.21
C PHE A 65 10.75 13.11 -26.39
N ASP A 66 10.23 13.20 -27.62
CA ASP A 66 8.98 13.88 -27.88
C ASP A 66 7.78 12.97 -27.63
N GLU A 67 6.57 13.53 -27.77
CA GLU A 67 5.32 12.80 -27.57
C GLU A 67 5.26 11.54 -28.45
N LYS A 68 5.73 11.63 -29.70
CA LYS A 68 5.74 10.50 -30.64
C LYS A 68 6.57 9.33 -30.11
N GLN A 69 7.75 9.58 -29.56
CA GLN A 69 8.64 8.54 -29.04
C GLN A 69 8.02 7.87 -27.81
N PHE A 70 7.47 8.63 -26.87
CA PHE A 70 6.75 8.07 -25.72
C PHE A 70 5.53 7.25 -26.16
N SER A 71 4.74 7.73 -27.12
CA SER A 71 3.62 6.98 -27.69
C SER A 71 4.07 5.71 -28.43
N SER A 72 5.21 5.74 -29.12
CA SER A 72 5.82 4.54 -29.72
C SER A 72 6.19 3.51 -28.65
N VAL A 73 6.82 3.93 -27.55
CA VAL A 73 7.13 3.04 -26.42
C VAL A 73 5.86 2.42 -25.84
N MET A 74 4.84 3.23 -25.53
CA MET A 74 3.56 2.72 -25.02
C MET A 74 2.87 1.78 -26.00
N SER A 75 2.95 2.06 -27.31
CA SER A 75 2.38 1.20 -28.34
C SER A 75 3.10 -0.15 -28.44
N VAL A 76 4.43 -0.16 -28.28
CA VAL A 76 5.21 -1.41 -28.20
C VAL A 76 4.80 -2.22 -26.98
N ILE A 77 4.66 -1.57 -25.81
CA ILE A 77 4.22 -2.22 -24.57
C ILE A 77 2.80 -2.78 -24.73
N GLY A 78 1.87 -2.00 -25.30
CA GLY A 78 0.48 -2.38 -25.51
C GLY A 78 0.29 -3.62 -26.40
N ASN A 79 1.23 -3.93 -27.30
CA ASN A 79 1.21 -5.16 -28.10
C ASN A 79 1.22 -6.44 -27.24
N TYR A 80 1.77 -6.35 -26.03
CA TYR A 80 1.88 -7.47 -25.09
C TYR A 80 0.70 -7.54 -24.10
N GLY A 81 -0.32 -6.69 -24.25
CA GLY A 81 -1.52 -6.68 -23.40
C GLY A 81 -2.59 -7.72 -23.74
N ASN A 82 -2.36 -8.60 -24.74
CA ASN A 82 -3.32 -9.62 -25.13
C ASN A 82 -3.30 -10.80 -24.14
N VAL A 83 -4.30 -10.87 -23.25
CA VAL A 83 -4.45 -11.91 -22.23
C VAL A 83 -4.62 -13.32 -22.83
N ASN A 84 -5.19 -13.43 -24.04
CA ASN A 84 -5.38 -14.72 -24.71
C ASN A 84 -4.08 -15.27 -25.33
N LYS A 85 -3.12 -14.39 -25.65
CA LYS A 85 -1.86 -14.76 -26.33
C LYS A 85 -0.68 -14.91 -25.37
N PHE A 86 -0.68 -14.18 -24.25
CA PHE A 86 0.46 -14.09 -23.36
C PHE A 86 0.12 -14.56 -21.94
N SER A 87 1.12 -15.10 -21.25
CA SER A 87 0.94 -15.56 -19.86
C SER A 87 0.65 -14.38 -18.92
N PRO A 88 -0.01 -14.61 -17.77
CA PRO A 88 -0.22 -13.59 -16.75
C PRO A 88 1.06 -12.86 -16.34
N PHE A 89 2.22 -13.54 -16.37
CA PHE A 89 3.53 -12.94 -16.08
C PHE A 89 3.89 -11.84 -17.08
N VAL A 90 3.66 -12.07 -18.37
CA VAL A 90 3.90 -11.05 -19.41
C VAL A 90 2.94 -9.88 -19.24
N ILE A 91 1.67 -10.14 -18.89
CA ILE A 91 0.68 -9.08 -18.62
C ILE A 91 1.11 -8.23 -17.40
N SER A 92 1.57 -8.86 -16.32
CA SER A 92 2.11 -8.17 -15.14
C SER A 92 3.33 -7.31 -15.49
N SER A 93 4.28 -7.88 -16.25
CA SER A 93 5.47 -7.17 -16.71
C SER A 93 5.13 -5.99 -17.63
N MET A 94 4.14 -6.16 -18.51
CA MET A 94 3.60 -5.13 -19.39
C MET A 94 2.99 -3.99 -18.58
N GLN A 95 2.10 -4.30 -17.62
CA GLN A 95 1.48 -3.32 -16.72
C GLN A 95 2.54 -2.50 -15.98
N ARG A 96 3.50 -3.16 -15.32
CA ARG A 96 4.56 -2.50 -14.55
C ARG A 96 5.44 -1.61 -15.44
N THR A 97 5.79 -2.09 -16.63
CA THR A 97 6.62 -1.33 -17.58
C THR A 97 5.86 -0.10 -18.11
N ALA A 98 4.56 -0.22 -18.40
CA ALA A 98 3.72 0.91 -18.80
C ALA A 98 3.64 1.97 -17.70
N MET A 99 3.45 1.56 -16.44
CA MET A 99 3.41 2.47 -15.29
C MET A 99 4.72 3.25 -15.13
N ARG A 100 5.88 2.58 -15.25
CA ARG A 100 7.20 3.24 -15.21
C ARG A 100 7.34 4.30 -16.29
N TRP A 101 7.05 3.95 -17.54
CA TRP A 101 7.16 4.90 -18.65
C TRP A 101 6.18 6.07 -18.54
N TYR A 102 5.00 5.84 -17.94
CA TYR A 102 4.05 6.90 -17.65
C TYR A 102 4.57 7.90 -16.60
N ILE A 103 5.20 7.41 -15.52
CA ILE A 103 5.82 8.28 -14.49
C ILE A 103 6.88 9.18 -15.13
N ARG A 104 7.74 8.60 -15.99
CA ARG A 104 8.85 9.30 -16.65
C ARG A 104 8.40 10.26 -17.77
N ALA A 105 7.16 10.15 -18.24
CA ALA A 105 6.63 11.06 -19.25
C ALA A 105 6.33 12.46 -18.67
N PRO A 106 6.61 13.55 -19.41
CA PRO A 106 6.25 14.90 -19.00
C PRO A 106 4.74 15.07 -18.82
N GLU A 107 4.32 15.81 -17.80
CA GLU A 107 2.90 15.92 -17.40
C GLU A 107 2.00 16.41 -18.54
N ALA A 108 2.46 17.39 -19.32
CA ALA A 108 1.73 17.94 -20.46
C ALA A 108 1.41 16.91 -21.55
N LYS A 109 2.18 15.81 -21.64
CA LYS A 109 2.05 14.76 -22.67
C LYS A 109 1.35 13.50 -22.15
N ARG A 110 1.11 13.38 -20.85
CA ARG A 110 0.61 12.15 -20.21
C ARG A 110 -0.76 11.71 -20.73
N THR A 111 -1.65 12.65 -21.07
CA THR A 111 -2.98 12.34 -21.64
C THR A 111 -2.86 11.63 -22.99
N ALA A 112 -2.09 12.20 -23.93
CA ALA A 112 -1.87 11.61 -25.25
C ALA A 112 -1.21 10.22 -25.18
N ILE A 113 -0.25 10.06 -24.26
CA ILE A 113 0.47 8.80 -24.03
C ILE A 113 -0.47 7.72 -23.49
N LYS A 114 -1.34 8.07 -22.52
CA LYS A 114 -2.40 7.19 -22.01
C LYS A 114 -3.35 6.76 -23.13
N ASP A 115 -3.82 7.70 -23.94
CA ASP A 115 -4.77 7.43 -25.02
C ASP A 115 -4.14 6.56 -26.12
N SER A 116 -2.83 6.69 -26.35
CA SER A 116 -2.09 5.80 -27.25
C SER A 116 -2.07 4.36 -26.74
N LEU A 117 -1.79 4.15 -25.45
CA LEU A 117 -1.78 2.82 -24.83
C LEU A 117 -3.17 2.18 -24.89
N ASN A 118 -4.21 2.91 -24.47
CA ASN A 118 -5.58 2.41 -24.44
C ASN A 118 -6.08 2.02 -25.84
N ARG A 119 -5.88 2.88 -26.85
CA ARG A 119 -6.20 2.55 -28.25
C ARG A 119 -5.48 1.30 -28.72
N LYS A 120 -4.21 1.13 -28.32
CA LYS A 120 -3.44 -0.04 -28.74
C LYS A 120 -3.94 -1.33 -28.10
N ILE A 121 -4.22 -1.30 -26.80
CA ILE A 121 -4.80 -2.45 -26.09
C ILE A 121 -6.15 -2.81 -26.73
N GLU A 122 -7.03 -1.84 -26.97
CA GLU A 122 -8.32 -2.06 -27.65
C GLU A 122 -8.14 -2.67 -29.05
N GLN A 123 -7.19 -2.15 -29.84
CA GLN A 123 -6.88 -2.70 -31.16
C GLN A 123 -6.49 -4.18 -31.09
N VAL A 124 -5.60 -4.53 -30.16
CA VAL A 124 -5.06 -5.89 -29.99
C VAL A 124 -6.12 -6.88 -29.49
N LEU A 125 -7.17 -6.39 -28.84
CA LEU A 125 -8.30 -7.19 -28.37
C LEU A 125 -9.39 -7.34 -29.43
N SER A 126 -9.63 -6.27 -30.19
CA SER A 126 -10.61 -6.25 -31.28
C SER A 126 -10.21 -7.13 -32.47
N THR A 127 -8.93 -7.47 -32.61
CA THR A 127 -8.47 -8.44 -33.62
C THR A 127 -8.91 -9.84 -33.21
N PRO A 128 -9.90 -10.45 -33.90
CA PRO A 128 -10.37 -11.78 -33.56
C PRO A 128 -9.25 -12.81 -33.78
N TYR A 129 -9.27 -13.88 -32.97
CA TYR A 129 -8.26 -14.95 -32.93
C TYR A 129 -8.19 -15.80 -34.22
N THR A 130 -8.84 -15.40 -35.32
CA THR A 130 -9.18 -16.26 -36.46
C THR A 130 -8.46 -16.03 -37.79
N VAL A 131 -7.43 -15.17 -37.92
CA VAL A 131 -6.83 -14.90 -39.27
C VAL A 131 -5.30 -14.92 -39.36
N LEU A 132 -4.56 -15.52 -38.40
CA LEU A 132 -3.09 -15.68 -38.57
C LEU A 132 -2.56 -17.11 -38.40
N SER A 133 -3.43 -18.12 -38.52
CA SER A 133 -3.03 -19.53 -38.51
C SER A 133 -3.81 -20.40 -39.51
N GLY A 134 -4.19 -19.85 -40.67
CA GLY A 134 -4.94 -20.57 -41.72
C GLY A 134 -4.14 -20.87 -42.99
N GLU A 135 -3.28 -19.96 -43.47
CA GLU A 135 -2.66 -20.12 -44.79
C GLU A 135 -1.21 -20.63 -44.77
N ALA A 136 -0.60 -20.82 -43.60
CA ALA A 136 0.81 -21.22 -43.49
C ALA A 136 1.06 -22.67 -43.04
N ILE A 137 0.01 -23.50 -42.85
CA ILE A 137 0.14 -24.88 -42.32
C ILE A 137 -0.33 -25.93 -43.34
N LEU A 138 -0.08 -25.71 -44.64
CA LEU A 138 -0.24 -26.78 -45.64
C LEU A 138 1.08 -27.27 -46.25
N ASN A 139 2.24 -26.68 -45.91
CA ASN A 139 3.53 -27.04 -46.53
C ASN A 139 4.65 -27.44 -45.55
N SER A 140 4.34 -28.11 -44.45
CA SER A 140 5.38 -28.84 -43.70
C SER A 140 4.82 -30.04 -42.92
N ASN A 141 4.32 -31.04 -43.65
CA ASN A 141 4.37 -32.41 -43.14
C ASN A 141 5.83 -32.90 -43.22
N GLN A 142 6.26 -33.59 -42.16
CA GLN A 142 7.59 -34.18 -41.92
C GLN A 142 8.63 -33.28 -41.22
N VAL A 143 8.65 -33.27 -39.88
CA VAL A 143 9.87 -33.67 -39.13
C VAL A 143 9.45 -34.33 -37.81
N SER A 144 9.93 -35.55 -37.63
CA SER A 144 9.71 -36.44 -36.49
C SER A 144 10.22 -35.86 -35.16
N ARG A 145 9.62 -36.33 -34.04
CA ARG A 145 10.14 -36.14 -32.67
C ARG A 145 11.61 -36.60 -32.62
N GLN A 146 12.54 -35.73 -32.24
CA GLN A 146 13.88 -36.15 -31.83
C GLN A 146 13.95 -36.26 -30.30
N PRO A 147 14.50 -37.37 -29.75
CA PRO A 147 14.66 -37.55 -28.33
C PRO A 147 15.83 -36.72 -27.76
N SER A 148 15.72 -36.42 -26.47
CA SER A 148 16.68 -35.71 -25.61
C SER A 148 18.15 -36.06 -25.88
N GLY A 149 18.96 -35.03 -26.13
CA GLY A 149 20.42 -35.11 -26.15
C GLY A 149 21.02 -34.50 -24.87
N ASP A 150 21.91 -35.27 -24.25
CA ASP A 150 22.59 -35.02 -22.97
C ASP A 150 23.15 -33.60 -22.75
N GLY A 151 22.95 -33.12 -21.52
CA GLY A 151 23.43 -31.85 -21.01
C GLY A 151 24.93 -31.84 -20.72
N ARG A 152 25.76 -31.69 -21.75
CA ARG A 152 27.14 -31.22 -21.54
C ARG A 152 27.13 -29.70 -21.46
N GLN A 153 27.28 -29.19 -20.23
CA GLN A 153 27.69 -27.81 -20.00
C GLN A 153 29.09 -27.61 -20.59
N VAL A 154 29.21 -26.74 -21.59
CA VAL A 154 30.52 -26.32 -22.11
C VAL A 154 31.00 -25.15 -21.24
N SER A 155 32.00 -25.41 -20.39
CA SER A 155 32.75 -24.37 -19.70
C SER A 155 33.40 -23.44 -20.73
N GLY A 156 33.11 -22.13 -20.64
CA GLY A 156 33.80 -21.10 -21.44
C GLY A 156 32.91 -20.10 -22.18
N ALA A 157 31.57 -20.22 -22.15
CA ALA A 157 30.71 -19.21 -22.79
C ALA A 157 30.49 -17.98 -21.89
N LEU A 158 30.82 -16.79 -22.41
CA LEU A 158 30.63 -15.48 -21.76
C LEU A 158 29.16 -15.16 -21.43
N PHE A 159 28.19 -15.82 -22.10
CA PHE A 159 26.76 -15.71 -21.85
C PHE A 159 26.07 -17.05 -22.09
N THR A 160 25.08 -17.41 -21.26
CA THR A 160 24.24 -18.60 -21.42
C THR A 160 22.77 -18.18 -21.43
N LEU A 161 22.05 -18.56 -22.49
CA LEU A 161 20.68 -18.14 -22.72
C LEU A 161 19.69 -19.23 -22.30
N GLY A 162 18.51 -18.81 -21.85
CA GLY A 162 17.43 -19.72 -21.50
C GLY A 162 16.94 -20.56 -22.68
N ALA A 163 16.46 -21.76 -22.36
CA ALA A 163 15.62 -22.57 -23.23
C ALA A 163 14.40 -21.77 -23.74
N GLN A 164 13.76 -22.30 -24.78
CA GLN A 164 12.46 -21.79 -25.24
C GLN A 164 11.49 -21.84 -24.05
N PRO A 165 10.69 -20.79 -23.79
CA PRO A 165 9.49 -21.01 -23.00
C PRO A 165 8.66 -22.02 -23.79
N GLU A 166 8.41 -23.19 -23.21
CA GLU A 166 7.31 -24.01 -23.70
C GLU A 166 6.07 -23.14 -23.52
N THR A 167 5.40 -22.84 -24.63
CA THR A 167 4.03 -22.33 -24.58
C THR A 167 3.23 -23.22 -23.62
N PRO A 168 2.55 -22.66 -22.60
CA PRO A 168 1.51 -23.43 -21.94
C PRO A 168 0.53 -23.93 -23.01
N PRO A 169 -0.11 -25.10 -22.78
CA PRO A 169 -1.01 -25.69 -23.76
C PRO A 169 -2.05 -24.66 -24.21
N ILE A 170 -2.40 -24.74 -25.49
CA ILE A 170 -3.49 -23.99 -26.11
C ILE A 170 -4.69 -24.06 -25.17
N VAL A 171 -5.11 -22.90 -24.64
CA VAL A 171 -6.32 -22.81 -23.82
C VAL A 171 -7.47 -23.21 -24.75
N GLU A 172 -8.08 -24.35 -24.47
CA GLU A 172 -9.29 -24.78 -25.15
C GLU A 172 -10.31 -23.65 -25.12
N SER A 173 -10.92 -23.36 -26.27
CA SER A 173 -11.89 -22.31 -26.48
C SER A 173 -13.23 -22.63 -25.79
N SER A 174 -13.23 -22.71 -24.46
CA SER A 174 -14.45 -22.77 -23.67
C SER A 174 -14.95 -21.35 -23.39
N ALA A 175 -16.27 -21.15 -23.38
CA ALA A 175 -16.86 -19.85 -23.06
C ALA A 175 -16.43 -19.30 -21.68
N ALA A 176 -16.10 -20.19 -20.73
CA ALA A 176 -15.60 -19.84 -19.41
C ALA A 176 -14.16 -19.28 -19.42
N ALA A 177 -13.29 -19.74 -20.34
CA ALA A 177 -11.94 -19.20 -20.47
C ALA A 177 -11.94 -17.78 -21.07
N ILE A 178 -12.89 -17.50 -21.97
CA ILE A 178 -13.08 -16.18 -22.58
C ILE A 178 -13.55 -15.17 -21.51
N THR A 179 -14.56 -15.51 -20.72
CA THR A 179 -15.06 -14.64 -19.64
C THR A 179 -14.01 -14.39 -18.55
N LYS A 180 -13.18 -15.39 -18.22
CA LYS A 180 -12.03 -15.23 -17.30
C LYS A 180 -11.01 -14.23 -17.84
N SER A 181 -10.69 -14.30 -19.13
CA SER A 181 -9.70 -13.44 -19.78
C SER A 181 -10.20 -11.99 -19.92
N GLU A 182 -11.49 -11.81 -20.23
CA GLU A 182 -12.15 -10.50 -20.24
C GLU A 182 -12.14 -9.85 -18.85
N LYS A 183 -12.40 -10.62 -17.80
CA LYS A 183 -12.35 -10.14 -16.41
C LYS A 183 -10.93 -9.71 -16.00
N ILE A 184 -9.92 -10.51 -16.32
CA ILE A 184 -8.51 -10.17 -16.04
C ILE A 184 -8.14 -8.85 -16.72
N LEU A 185 -8.50 -8.71 -17.99
CA LEU A 185 -8.21 -7.51 -18.74
C LEU A 185 -8.90 -6.28 -18.16
N SER A 186 -10.18 -6.38 -17.81
CA SER A 186 -10.93 -5.25 -17.26
C SER A 186 -10.34 -4.79 -15.93
N GLU A 187 -9.91 -5.72 -15.07
CA GLU A 187 -9.17 -5.43 -13.84
C GLU A 187 -7.84 -4.71 -14.12
N VAL A 188 -7.02 -5.23 -15.06
CA VAL A 188 -5.73 -4.63 -15.43
C VAL A 188 -5.92 -3.21 -15.96
N ARG A 189 -6.91 -3.01 -16.85
CA ARG A 189 -7.24 -1.70 -17.40
C ARG A 189 -7.69 -0.73 -16.32
N HIS A 190 -8.60 -1.15 -15.44
CA HIS A 190 -9.11 -0.32 -14.36
C HIS A 190 -7.98 0.14 -13.42
N VAL A 191 -7.10 -0.78 -13.01
CA VAL A 191 -5.96 -0.45 -12.15
C VAL A 191 -5.00 0.52 -12.85
N MET A 192 -4.69 0.32 -14.13
CA MET A 192 -3.84 1.26 -14.88
C MET A 192 -4.49 2.63 -15.06
N GLU A 193 -5.77 2.69 -15.42
CA GLU A 193 -6.48 3.97 -15.59
C GLU A 193 -6.57 4.76 -14.30
N SER A 194 -6.75 4.07 -13.18
CA SER A 194 -6.72 4.71 -11.87
C SER A 194 -5.33 5.23 -11.51
N PHE A 195 -4.27 4.47 -11.82
CA PHE A 195 -2.90 4.95 -11.68
C PHE A 195 -2.62 6.20 -12.52
N PHE A 196 -3.09 6.24 -13.76
CA PHE A 196 -2.86 7.38 -14.65
C PHE A 196 -3.60 8.66 -14.21
N LYS A 197 -4.64 8.56 -13.37
CA LYS A 197 -5.28 9.75 -12.77
C LYS A 197 -4.42 10.34 -11.66
N SER A 198 -3.73 9.50 -10.89
CA SER A 198 -2.85 9.91 -9.79
C SER A 198 -1.62 8.99 -9.76
N PRO A 199 -0.49 9.36 -10.41
CA PRO A 199 0.67 8.48 -10.58
C PRO A 199 1.53 8.35 -9.32
N VAL A 200 0.94 8.54 -8.15
CA VAL A 200 1.62 8.45 -6.85
C VAL A 200 0.99 7.30 -6.07
N ILE A 201 1.82 6.33 -5.71
CA ILE A 201 1.44 5.25 -4.79
C ILE A 201 1.62 5.81 -3.37
N LEU A 202 0.52 6.22 -2.75
CA LEU A 202 0.52 6.76 -1.41
C LEU A 202 0.27 5.62 -0.41
N GLU A 203 1.27 5.36 0.41
CA GLU A 203 1.17 4.47 1.56
C GLU A 203 1.36 5.32 2.81
N VAL A 204 0.26 5.89 3.34
CA VAL A 204 0.33 6.58 4.63
C VAL A 204 0.59 5.53 5.71
N GLN A 205 1.84 5.49 6.19
CA GLN A 205 2.27 4.64 7.30
C GLN A 205 2.04 5.41 8.61
N GLY A 206 1.02 5.01 9.37
CA GLY A 206 0.70 5.59 10.68
C GLY A 206 -0.68 6.24 10.73
N ASP A 207 -1.38 6.02 11.83
CA ASP A 207 -2.48 6.92 12.21
C ASP A 207 -1.84 8.23 12.67
N ALA A 208 -2.47 9.38 12.38
CA ALA A 208 -1.98 10.66 12.88
C ALA A 208 -1.86 10.61 14.41
N ASP A 209 -0.81 11.20 14.99
CA ASP A 209 -0.67 11.28 16.44
C ASP A 209 -1.82 12.11 17.03
N PHE A 210 -2.82 11.41 17.56
CA PHE A 210 -3.94 12.02 18.25
C PHE A 210 -3.57 12.28 19.71
N PRO A 211 -3.99 13.42 20.29
CA PRO A 211 -3.94 13.61 21.73
C PRO A 211 -4.60 12.44 22.46
N PRO A 212 -4.00 11.91 23.55
CA PRO A 212 -4.52 10.73 24.27
C PRO A 212 -5.89 10.96 24.93
N SER A 213 -6.41 12.19 24.94
CA SER A 213 -7.71 12.54 25.51
C SER A 213 -8.89 12.32 24.56
N LEU A 214 -8.63 12.10 23.27
CA LEU A 214 -9.67 11.90 22.26
C LEU A 214 -10.19 10.45 22.28
N ARG A 215 -11.52 10.30 22.31
CA ARG A 215 -12.21 9.00 22.15
C ARG A 215 -12.98 8.95 20.84
N GLU A 216 -13.09 7.75 20.27
CA GLU A 216 -13.86 7.47 19.06
C GLU A 216 -15.35 7.53 19.36
N ALA A 217 -16.04 8.49 18.74
CA ALA A 217 -17.48 8.70 18.87
C ALA A 217 -18.26 7.99 17.75
N SER A 218 -17.71 7.94 16.53
CA SER A 218 -18.31 7.21 15.41
C SER A 218 -17.28 6.76 14.40
N HIS A 219 -17.55 5.64 13.74
CA HIS A 219 -16.73 5.10 12.67
C HIS A 219 -17.61 4.49 11.60
N GLU A 220 -17.63 5.12 10.44
CA GLU A 220 -18.48 4.67 9.35
C GLU A 220 -17.64 4.32 8.13
N TYR A 221 -18.11 3.33 7.37
CA TYR A 221 -17.46 2.81 6.18
C TYR A 221 -18.37 2.96 4.97
N TYR A 222 -17.84 3.50 3.89
CA TYR A 222 -18.54 3.69 2.64
C TYR A 222 -17.73 3.08 1.51
N TYR A 223 -18.41 2.44 0.57
CA TYR A 223 -17.83 2.04 -0.70
C TYR A 223 -18.29 3.00 -1.79
N LEU A 224 -17.35 3.51 -2.58
CA LEU A 224 -17.61 4.40 -3.70
C LEU A 224 -16.57 4.18 -4.81
N ASN A 225 -16.98 3.92 -6.05
CA ASN A 225 -16.10 3.82 -7.22
C ASN A 225 -14.83 2.97 -6.98
N ASP A 226 -14.99 1.74 -6.46
CA ASP A 226 -13.87 0.82 -6.14
C ASP A 226 -12.89 1.33 -5.08
N THR A 227 -13.34 2.27 -4.24
CA THR A 227 -12.64 2.74 -3.04
C THR A 227 -13.47 2.47 -1.78
N ILE A 228 -12.77 2.25 -0.67
CA ILE A 228 -13.39 2.19 0.66
C ILE A 228 -12.99 3.44 1.42
N ILE A 229 -13.97 4.24 1.79
CA ILE A 229 -13.81 5.46 2.58
C ILE A 229 -14.22 5.14 4.01
N SER A 230 -13.33 5.34 4.97
CA SER A 230 -13.66 5.35 6.39
C SER A 230 -13.69 6.78 6.90
N VAL A 231 -14.71 7.11 7.67
CA VAL A 231 -14.80 8.37 8.39
C VAL A 231 -14.88 8.06 9.87
N ARG A 232 -13.86 8.49 10.62
CA ARG A 232 -13.81 8.39 12.08
C ARG A 232 -14.02 9.76 12.69
N THR A 233 -14.90 9.86 13.66
CA THR A 233 -15.11 11.07 14.46
C THR A 233 -14.56 10.84 15.85
N LEU A 234 -13.62 11.70 16.25
CA LEU A 234 -12.95 11.69 17.54
C LEU A 234 -13.38 12.95 18.31
N VAL A 235 -13.78 12.78 19.56
CA VAL A 235 -14.25 13.86 20.46
C VAL A 235 -13.49 13.80 21.78
N ASP A 236 -13.30 14.94 22.45
CA ASP A 236 -12.65 14.98 23.76
C ASP A 236 -13.46 14.17 24.80
N GLY A 237 -12.81 13.26 25.52
CA GLY A 237 -13.47 12.30 26.42
C GLY A 237 -14.31 12.95 27.52
N LYS A 238 -14.00 14.20 27.91
CA LYS A 238 -14.77 14.98 28.88
C LYS A 238 -16.22 15.30 28.44
N ILE A 239 -16.50 15.22 27.14
CA ILE A 239 -17.81 15.48 26.55
C ILE A 239 -18.66 14.21 26.55
N LEU A 240 -18.07 13.05 26.22
CA LEU A 240 -18.76 11.75 26.16
C LEU A 240 -19.23 11.28 27.55
N ASP A 241 -18.39 11.42 28.59
CA ASP A 241 -18.73 11.01 29.96
C ASP A 241 -19.90 11.83 30.57
N ARG A 242 -20.31 12.94 29.94
CA ARG A 242 -21.44 13.77 30.38
C ARG A 242 -22.77 13.39 29.74
N GLU A 243 -22.81 12.74 28.58
CA GLU A 243 -24.07 12.28 27.99
C GLU A 243 -24.64 11.06 28.74
N ASP A 244 -23.80 10.12 29.17
CA ASP A 244 -24.17 8.97 30.00
C ASP A 244 -24.72 9.35 31.39
N SER A 245 -24.42 10.57 31.85
CA SER A 245 -24.93 11.12 33.11
C SER A 245 -26.40 11.55 33.03
N TYR A 246 -26.94 11.82 31.84
CA TYR A 246 -28.33 12.27 31.69
C TYR A 246 -29.32 11.09 31.58
N ASP A 247 -28.89 9.97 31.00
CA ASP A 247 -29.72 8.75 30.88
C ASP A 247 -29.96 8.05 32.23
N ASN A 248 -29.02 8.18 33.18
CA ASN A 248 -29.15 7.60 34.51
C ASN A 248 -30.08 8.39 35.47
N VAL A 249 -30.55 9.58 35.08
CA VAL A 249 -31.48 10.39 35.91
C VAL A 249 -32.95 10.08 35.61
N PHE A 250 -33.26 9.38 34.51
CA PHE A 250 -34.64 9.09 34.08
C PHE A 250 -35.13 7.66 34.38
N MET A 251 -34.32 6.80 35.01
CA MET A 251 -34.67 5.39 35.28
C MET A 251 -34.62 4.97 36.76
N GLU A 252 -34.79 5.91 37.70
CA GLU A 252 -35.07 5.60 39.11
C GLU A 252 -36.27 6.41 39.63
N SER A 253 -37.48 6.01 39.21
CA SER A 253 -38.69 6.33 39.96
C SER A 253 -39.70 5.18 39.84
N GLY A 254 -39.53 4.16 40.68
CA GLY A 254 -40.41 3.01 40.72
C GLY A 254 -40.27 2.19 41.99
N LYS A 255 -41.10 2.53 42.99
CA LYS A 255 -41.47 1.77 44.20
C LYS A 255 -40.51 1.81 45.40
N ALA A 256 -40.89 2.57 46.43
CA ALA A 256 -40.71 2.19 47.84
C ALA A 256 -41.74 2.92 48.72
N GLU A 257 -42.14 2.26 49.80
CA GLU A 257 -43.42 2.36 50.50
C GLU A 257 -43.52 3.49 51.55
N ILE A 258 -44.76 3.82 51.91
CA ILE A 258 -45.16 4.82 52.90
C ILE A 258 -45.01 4.25 54.31
N GLY A 259 -44.28 4.94 55.18
CA GLY A 259 -44.25 4.70 56.64
C GLY A 259 -44.27 6.03 57.41
N PHE A 260 -45.31 6.24 58.22
CA PHE A 260 -45.49 7.39 59.12
C PHE A 260 -44.76 7.18 60.46
N THR A 261 -44.18 8.24 61.05
CA THR A 261 -44.32 8.61 62.50
C THR A 261 -43.70 10.00 62.79
N THR A 262 -44.31 10.69 63.75
CA THR A 262 -44.22 12.12 64.14
C THR A 262 -43.15 12.43 65.23
N PRO A 263 -42.84 13.71 65.54
CA PRO A 263 -41.60 14.20 66.15
C PRO A 263 -41.60 14.34 67.70
N GLN A 264 -40.42 14.59 68.29
CA GLN A 264 -40.26 15.03 69.68
C GLN A 264 -39.39 16.28 69.83
N GLN A 265 -39.71 17.04 70.87
CA GLN A 265 -39.46 18.46 71.13
C GLN A 265 -38.09 18.79 71.78
N SER A 266 -37.74 20.07 71.70
CA SER A 266 -36.67 20.85 72.37
C SER A 266 -36.77 20.92 73.91
N PRO A 267 -35.80 21.53 74.65
CA PRO A 267 -35.98 22.96 74.99
C PRO A 267 -34.73 23.87 75.19
N SER A 268 -34.96 25.15 74.89
CA SER A 268 -34.47 26.46 75.38
C SER A 268 -33.16 26.67 76.17
N PHE A 269 -32.57 27.87 76.00
CA PHE A 269 -32.17 28.72 77.14
C PHE A 269 -32.13 30.24 76.82
N LEU A 270 -32.56 31.04 77.81
CA LEU A 270 -32.34 32.48 78.11
C LEU A 270 -33.34 33.58 77.67
N GLU A 271 -34.30 33.81 78.59
CA GLU A 271 -34.85 35.10 79.06
C GLU A 271 -33.77 36.13 79.45
N GLN A 272 -33.83 37.42 79.08
CA GLN A 272 -34.72 38.53 79.51
C GLN A 272 -34.26 39.30 80.77
N ARG A 273 -33.93 40.60 80.62
CA ARG A 273 -34.00 41.61 81.70
C ARG A 273 -34.15 43.06 81.18
N ARG A 274 -35.28 43.69 81.55
CA ARG A 274 -35.52 45.08 82.04
C ARG A 274 -35.07 46.29 81.18
N ARG A 275 -35.69 47.48 81.17
CA ARG A 275 -36.97 48.11 81.62
C ARG A 275 -36.86 49.61 81.23
N ASN A 276 -37.98 50.24 80.82
CA ASN A 276 -38.32 51.69 80.89
C ASN A 276 -37.46 52.69 80.07
N ALA A 277 -37.87 53.89 79.64
CA ALA A 277 -39.14 54.57 79.34
C ALA A 277 -38.76 55.96 78.71
N SER A 278 -39.57 56.46 77.76
CA SER A 278 -39.88 57.87 77.44
C SER A 278 -38.81 58.92 77.02
N ALA A 279 -39.03 59.55 75.85
CA ALA A 279 -39.00 61.02 75.57
C ALA A 279 -39.18 61.21 74.02
N VAL A 280 -40.26 61.76 73.45
CA VAL A 280 -40.83 63.13 73.45
C VAL A 280 -40.31 64.02 72.30
N GLN A 281 -41.26 64.37 71.40
CA GLN A 281 -41.45 65.60 70.58
C GLN A 281 -40.37 66.00 69.55
N GLY A 282 -40.67 66.33 68.30
CA GLY A 282 -41.57 67.39 67.75
C GLY A 282 -40.65 68.33 66.93
N ALA A 283 -40.98 69.02 65.84
CA ALA A 283 -42.21 69.41 65.19
C ALA A 283 -41.90 69.87 63.73
N SER A 284 -42.93 69.79 62.86
CA SER A 284 -43.39 70.80 61.89
C SER A 284 -42.40 71.65 61.06
N ASN A 285 -42.46 71.62 59.72
CA ASN A 285 -43.27 72.55 58.91
C ASN A 285 -43.10 72.38 57.38
N ARG A 286 -44.26 72.31 56.71
CA ARG A 286 -44.69 72.86 55.40
C ARG A 286 -43.71 73.29 54.27
N ARG A 287 -44.15 72.82 53.07
CA ARG A 287 -44.33 73.51 51.77
C ARG A 287 -43.12 73.69 50.83
N GLY A 288 -43.33 73.28 49.58
CA GLY A 288 -42.61 73.79 48.42
C GLY A 288 -42.62 72.81 47.25
N ALA A 289 -43.54 73.00 46.30
CA ALA A 289 -43.46 72.41 44.97
C ALA A 289 -42.15 72.83 44.27
N VAL A 290 -41.63 71.99 43.37
CA VAL A 290 -41.12 72.37 42.04
C VAL A 290 -40.69 71.12 41.27
N VAL A 291 -41.05 71.16 39.99
CA VAL A 291 -40.78 70.23 38.89
C VAL A 291 -39.30 70.26 38.50
N ASN A 292 -38.77 69.10 38.11
CA ASN A 292 -37.74 68.82 37.08
C ASN A 292 -37.11 67.45 37.46
N GLY A 293 -36.94 66.49 36.55
CA GLY A 293 -36.34 66.65 35.24
C GLY A 293 -34.85 66.30 35.35
N GLU A 294 -34.51 65.15 34.77
CA GLU A 294 -33.16 64.64 34.44
C GLU A 294 -32.34 63.83 35.46
N LYS A 295 -32.04 62.60 34.99
CA LYS A 295 -30.73 61.93 34.89
C LYS A 295 -30.02 61.37 36.14
N ARG A 296 -29.69 60.09 35.93
CA ARG A 296 -28.42 59.36 36.21
C ARG A 296 -28.23 58.70 37.58
N ALA A 297 -27.44 57.62 37.46
CA ALA A 297 -26.65 56.90 38.44
C ALA A 297 -27.45 55.84 39.23
N VAL A 298 -27.33 54.54 38.89
CA VAL A 298 -26.17 53.62 39.03
C VAL A 298 -26.07 53.13 40.47
N ASP A 299 -26.25 51.81 40.60
CA ASP A 299 -25.73 50.90 41.63
C ASP A 299 -26.18 51.18 43.08
N ASP A 300 -26.36 50.21 43.96
CA ASP A 300 -26.32 48.76 43.87
C ASP A 300 -26.95 48.27 45.19
N CYS A 301 -27.26 46.98 45.26
CA CYS A 301 -27.24 46.24 46.52
C CYS A 301 -28.20 46.71 47.64
N LEU A 302 -29.30 45.98 47.80
CA LEU A 302 -29.48 45.09 48.95
C LEU A 302 -30.79 44.31 48.83
N ALA A 303 -30.65 43.00 48.97
CA ALA A 303 -31.70 42.10 49.44
C ALA A 303 -32.43 42.75 50.64
N THR A 304 -33.70 42.51 50.91
CA THR A 304 -34.24 41.20 51.28
C THR A 304 -35.74 41.39 51.55
N THR A 305 -36.49 40.28 51.45
CA THR A 305 -37.76 40.03 52.16
C THR A 305 -38.95 40.93 51.85
N GLN A 306 -39.84 40.46 50.97
CA GLN A 306 -41.09 39.83 51.42
C GLN A 306 -41.73 39.08 50.26
N ALA A 307 -41.82 37.76 50.42
CA ALA A 307 -42.55 36.87 49.54
C ALA A 307 -44.04 36.99 49.84
N SER A 308 -44.86 37.09 48.79
CA SER A 308 -46.15 36.41 48.77
C SER A 308 -46.47 35.94 47.34
N HIS A 309 -46.47 34.61 47.21
CA HIS A 309 -47.19 33.80 46.24
C HIS A 309 -46.85 33.92 44.75
N PHE A 310 -45.75 33.31 44.32
CA PHE A 310 -45.68 32.58 43.05
C PHE A 310 -44.77 31.34 43.21
N PRO A 311 -45.12 30.17 42.63
CA PRO A 311 -44.28 28.98 42.69
C PRO A 311 -42.99 29.21 41.89
N PRO A 312 -41.84 28.65 42.31
CA PRO A 312 -40.58 28.90 41.62
C PRO A 312 -40.60 28.18 40.27
N ARG A 313 -40.68 28.94 39.18
CA ARG A 313 -40.15 28.50 37.89
C ARG A 313 -38.69 28.11 38.13
N GLN A 314 -38.40 26.82 37.95
CA GLN A 314 -37.04 26.31 37.92
C GLN A 314 -36.20 27.22 37.03
N ARG A 315 -35.17 27.83 37.61
CA ARG A 315 -34.08 28.42 36.86
C ARG A 315 -33.50 27.28 36.02
N ILE A 316 -33.79 27.29 34.73
CA ILE A 316 -32.98 26.57 33.76
C ILE A 316 -31.61 27.25 33.86
N THR A 317 -30.69 26.58 34.55
CA THR A 317 -29.27 26.90 34.47
C THR A 317 -28.91 26.85 32.99
N SER A 318 -28.59 28.02 32.43
CA SER A 318 -27.99 28.17 31.11
C SER A 318 -26.76 27.26 31.04
N LEU A 319 -26.91 26.11 30.38
CA LEU A 319 -25.81 25.24 30.01
C LEU A 319 -24.95 26.01 29.02
N SER A 320 -23.88 26.65 29.50
CA SER A 320 -22.83 27.16 28.63
C SER A 320 -22.29 25.97 27.83
N ARG A 321 -22.69 25.83 26.55
CA ARG A 321 -22.07 24.86 25.63
C ARG A 321 -20.62 25.30 25.47
N MET A 322 -19.71 24.59 26.15
CA MET A 322 -18.27 24.82 25.99
C MET A 322 -17.87 24.51 24.55
N PRO A 323 -16.89 25.24 23.97
CA PRO A 323 -16.38 24.94 22.64
C PRO A 323 -15.89 23.50 22.58
N ALA A 324 -16.55 22.68 21.77
CA ALA A 324 -16.17 21.29 21.53
C ALA A 324 -15.26 21.23 20.30
N ILE A 325 -14.02 20.78 20.51
CA ILE A 325 -13.13 20.47 19.40
C ILE A 325 -13.46 19.05 18.95
N THR A 326 -13.86 18.89 17.70
CA THR A 326 -14.07 17.58 17.08
C THR A 326 -13.00 17.34 16.02
N PHE A 327 -12.48 16.12 15.97
CA PHE A 327 -11.53 15.70 14.94
C PHE A 327 -12.22 14.67 14.05
N THR A 328 -12.20 14.90 12.75
CA THR A 328 -12.71 13.96 11.75
C THR A 328 -11.55 13.43 10.94
N GLN A 329 -11.29 12.12 11.02
CA GLN A 329 -10.28 11.43 10.23
C GLN A 329 -10.98 10.75 9.04
N MET A 330 -10.63 11.16 7.82
CA MET A 330 -11.07 10.52 6.59
C MET A 330 -9.94 9.67 6.02
N ILE A 331 -10.19 8.37 5.84
CA ILE A 331 -9.25 7.42 5.27
C ILE A 331 -9.84 6.88 3.96
N VAL A 332 -9.16 7.10 2.85
CA VAL A 332 -9.56 6.55 1.55
C VAL A 332 -8.61 5.43 1.18
N ARG A 333 -9.16 4.24 0.97
CA ARG A 333 -8.44 3.03 0.53
C ARG A 333 -8.76 2.75 -0.92
N HIS A 334 -7.72 2.61 -1.72
CA HIS A 334 -7.78 2.36 -3.16
C HIS A 334 -6.80 1.24 -3.56
N ALA A 335 -6.87 0.79 -4.82
CA ALA A 335 -5.98 -0.23 -5.38
C ALA A 335 -4.49 0.13 -5.22
N HIS A 336 -4.13 1.40 -5.42
CA HIS A 336 -2.76 1.94 -5.31
C HIS A 336 -2.41 2.53 -3.94
N GLY A 337 -3.16 2.18 -2.90
CA GLY A 337 -2.78 2.47 -1.51
C GLY A 337 -3.86 3.12 -0.67
N LYS A 338 -3.43 3.95 0.27
CA LYS A 338 -4.27 4.53 1.32
C LYS A 338 -3.83 5.96 1.61
N THR A 339 -4.78 6.86 1.58
CA THR A 339 -4.59 8.27 1.96
C THR A 339 -5.43 8.58 3.19
N CYS A 340 -4.89 9.43 4.06
CA CYS A 340 -5.55 9.83 5.30
C CYS A 340 -5.52 11.35 5.40
N TRP A 341 -6.65 11.94 5.76
CA TRP A 341 -6.78 13.35 6.10
C TRP A 341 -7.38 13.47 7.48
N THR A 342 -6.85 14.39 8.28
CA THR A 342 -7.39 14.72 9.60
C THR A 342 -7.86 16.16 9.56
N MET A 343 -9.14 16.36 9.84
CA MET A 343 -9.78 17.67 9.90
C MET A 343 -10.10 17.99 11.34
N ARG A 344 -9.78 19.20 11.78
CA ARG A 344 -10.18 19.73 13.08
C ARG A 344 -11.33 20.71 12.85
N SER A 345 -12.48 20.45 13.44
CA SER A 345 -13.57 21.43 13.52
C SER A 345 -13.61 22.06 14.90
N LEU A 346 -13.95 23.34 14.91
CA LEU A 346 -14.24 24.11 16.11
C LEU A 346 -15.69 24.54 16.01
N ASP A 347 -16.54 24.00 16.87
CA ASP A 347 -17.95 24.41 16.91
C ASP A 347 -18.08 25.53 17.95
N GLU A 348 -17.97 26.80 17.52
CA GLU A 348 -18.41 27.96 18.30
C GLU A 348 -19.88 28.28 17.94
N TRP A 349 -20.79 28.20 18.91
CA TRP A 349 -22.19 28.57 18.72
C TRP A 349 -22.52 29.79 19.60
N PRO A 350 -22.96 30.92 19.01
CA PRO A 350 -23.54 32.03 19.78
C PRO A 350 -24.85 31.60 20.44
N GLU A 351 -25.11 32.08 21.66
CA GLU A 351 -26.27 31.72 22.50
C GLU A 351 -27.64 32.01 21.84
N ASP A 352 -27.69 32.85 20.80
CA ASP A 352 -28.93 33.31 20.17
C ASP A 352 -29.50 32.40 19.06
N PHE A 353 -28.85 31.26 18.75
CA PHE A 353 -29.24 30.36 17.66
C PHE A 353 -29.98 29.08 18.12
N GLU A 354 -30.89 29.18 19.09
CA GLU A 354 -31.68 28.05 19.62
C GLU A 354 -32.76 27.48 18.67
N LYS A 355 -32.78 27.83 17.38
CA LYS A 355 -33.77 27.30 16.41
C LYS A 355 -33.22 26.32 15.36
N THR A 356 -31.96 25.93 15.46
CA THR A 356 -31.37 24.92 14.56
C THR A 356 -30.83 23.73 15.34
N SER A 357 -31.72 22.95 15.96
CA SER A 357 -31.43 21.60 16.43
C SER A 357 -31.26 20.58 15.29
N SER A 358 -31.07 21.04 14.05
CA SER A 358 -31.06 20.21 12.83
C SER A 358 -29.86 20.43 11.92
N ILE A 359 -28.82 21.18 12.33
CA ILE A 359 -27.56 21.24 11.57
C ILE A 359 -26.66 20.13 12.11
N PRO A 360 -26.42 19.07 11.34
CA PRO A 360 -25.74 17.90 11.86
C PRO A 360 -24.21 18.20 11.90
N PRO A 361 -23.42 17.53 12.77
CA PRO A 361 -22.02 17.83 13.01
C PRO A 361 -21.18 17.91 11.71
N PRO A 362 -20.04 18.61 11.67
CA PRO A 362 -19.21 18.75 10.45
C PRO A 362 -18.89 17.40 9.78
N ALA A 363 -18.64 16.35 10.58
CA ALA A 363 -18.52 14.98 10.09
C ALA A 363 -19.78 14.49 9.35
N SER A 364 -20.97 14.76 9.88
CA SER A 364 -22.22 14.37 9.26
C SER A 364 -22.53 15.11 7.95
N SER A 365 -22.01 16.32 7.74
CA SER A 365 -22.16 17.03 6.45
C SER A 365 -21.34 16.35 5.35
N LEU A 366 -20.12 15.92 5.68
CA LEU A 366 -19.28 15.08 4.83
C LEU A 366 -19.92 13.71 4.61
N LEU A 367 -20.40 13.06 5.67
CA LEU A 367 -21.09 11.77 5.60
C LEU A 367 -22.38 11.84 4.78
N HIS A 368 -23.13 12.95 4.90
CA HIS A 368 -24.33 13.22 4.12
C HIS A 368 -23.97 13.47 2.65
N HIS A 369 -22.90 14.21 2.36
CA HIS A 369 -22.41 14.36 1.00
C HIS A 369 -21.94 13.00 0.42
N LEU A 370 -21.23 12.19 1.21
CA LEU A 370 -20.82 10.84 0.83
C LEU A 370 -22.02 9.94 0.55
N SER A 371 -23.07 9.98 1.38
CA SER A 371 -24.26 9.15 1.23
C SER A 371 -25.17 9.60 0.08
N THR A 372 -25.15 10.89 -0.28
CA THR A 372 -25.90 11.43 -1.42
C THR A 372 -25.20 11.28 -2.76
N MET A 373 -23.92 10.87 -2.79
CA MET A 373 -23.23 10.58 -4.04
C MET A 373 -23.77 9.31 -4.71
N ASN A 374 -24.02 9.41 -6.02
CA ASN A 374 -24.47 8.28 -6.83
C ASN A 374 -23.49 7.10 -6.74
N GLY A 375 -23.99 5.94 -6.31
CA GLY A 375 -23.20 4.71 -6.19
C GLY A 375 -22.48 4.52 -4.85
N ALA A 376 -22.66 5.43 -3.89
CA ALA A 376 -22.19 5.23 -2.52
C ALA A 376 -23.01 4.14 -1.80
N VAL A 377 -22.32 3.17 -1.20
CA VAL A 377 -22.92 2.09 -0.43
C VAL A 377 -22.35 2.11 0.98
N LYS A 378 -23.21 2.24 2.00
CA LYS A 378 -22.77 2.10 3.40
C LYS A 378 -22.40 0.63 3.65
N LEU A 379 -21.25 0.43 4.26
CA LEU A 379 -20.72 -0.89 4.62
C LEU A 379 -20.89 -1.10 6.12
N GLY A 380 -21.37 -2.27 6.50
CA GLY A 380 -21.53 -2.67 7.90
C GLY A 380 -22.95 -3.08 8.22
N GLN A 381 -23.27 -4.36 7.99
CA GLN A 381 -24.54 -4.94 8.43
C GLN A 381 -24.56 -5.04 9.96
N LYS A 382 -25.70 -4.73 10.59
CA LYS A 382 -25.91 -4.89 12.05
C LYS A 382 -25.49 -6.29 12.50
N GLY A 383 -24.51 -6.37 13.42
CA GLY A 383 -23.99 -7.62 13.99
C GLY A 383 -22.75 -8.23 13.29
N LYS A 384 -22.24 -7.64 12.19
CA LYS A 384 -21.02 -8.11 11.49
C LYS A 384 -19.89 -7.07 11.43
N GLU A 385 -19.94 -6.08 12.31
CA GLU A 385 -18.98 -4.98 12.28
C GLU A 385 -17.54 -5.42 12.57
N GLU A 386 -17.36 -6.40 13.46
CA GLU A 386 -16.04 -6.99 13.74
C GLU A 386 -15.43 -7.68 12.52
N ASP A 387 -16.25 -8.35 11.70
CA ASP A 387 -15.79 -9.03 10.48
C ASP A 387 -15.41 -8.03 9.39
N LEU A 388 -16.15 -6.92 9.29
CA LEU A 388 -15.79 -5.79 8.42
C LEU A 388 -14.46 -5.17 8.86
N GLN A 389 -14.31 -4.86 10.15
CA GLN A 389 -13.07 -4.32 10.71
C GLN A 389 -11.89 -5.27 10.47
N ARG A 390 -12.07 -6.59 10.69
CA ARG A 390 -11.04 -7.60 10.41
C ARG A 390 -10.66 -7.60 8.92
N SER A 391 -11.65 -7.56 8.03
CA SER A 391 -11.42 -7.54 6.58
C SER A 391 -10.66 -6.30 6.12
N ILE A 392 -10.95 -5.15 6.74
CA ILE A 392 -10.26 -3.88 6.48
C ILE A 392 -8.84 -3.90 7.04
N ARG A 393 -8.60 -4.49 8.22
CA ARG A 393 -7.24 -4.70 8.73
C ARG A 393 -6.43 -5.56 7.78
N ILE A 394 -7.01 -6.65 7.25
CA ILE A 394 -6.35 -7.48 6.24
C ILE A 394 -6.04 -6.67 4.98
N LEU A 395 -6.96 -5.82 4.51
CA LEU A 395 -6.70 -4.92 3.37
C LEU A 395 -5.56 -3.93 3.66
N ASP A 396 -5.48 -3.39 4.88
CA ASP A 396 -4.42 -2.47 5.29
C ASP A 396 -3.06 -3.18 5.44
N THR A 397 -3.03 -4.51 5.66
CA THR A 397 -1.77 -5.29 5.64
C THR A 397 -1.26 -5.61 4.23
N LEU A 398 -2.09 -5.48 3.19
CA LEU A 398 -1.65 -5.69 1.81
C LEU A 398 -0.84 -4.48 1.35
N PRO A 399 0.40 -4.66 0.89
CA PRO A 399 1.23 -3.54 0.50
C PRO A 399 0.65 -2.87 -0.75
N ALA A 400 0.67 -1.53 -0.76
CA ALA A 400 0.20 -0.73 -1.90
C ALA A 400 1.23 -0.71 -3.04
N MET A 401 2.49 -0.57 -2.63
CA MET A 401 3.68 -0.65 -3.46
C MET A 401 4.18 -2.09 -3.50
N ASP A 402 4.85 -2.52 -4.57
CA ASP A 402 5.40 -3.88 -4.62
C ASP A 402 6.53 -4.02 -3.58
N LEU A 403 6.25 -4.75 -2.48
CA LEU A 403 7.18 -4.98 -1.39
C LEU A 403 7.97 -6.28 -1.63
N HIS A 404 9.29 -6.17 -1.72
CA HIS A 404 10.19 -7.29 -1.93
C HIS A 404 11.11 -7.48 -0.72
N GLN A 405 10.87 -8.54 0.05
CA GLN A 405 11.79 -8.97 1.12
C GLN A 405 12.84 -9.90 0.55
N VAL A 406 14.11 -9.52 0.70
CA VAL A 406 15.23 -10.17 0.01
C VAL A 406 16.31 -10.53 1.01
N GLY A 407 16.69 -11.81 1.04
CA GLY A 407 17.84 -12.27 1.83
C GLY A 407 19.16 -11.82 1.21
N VAL A 408 20.15 -11.43 2.01
CA VAL A 408 21.52 -11.21 1.53
C VAL A 408 22.49 -12.03 2.37
N LEU A 409 23.19 -12.97 1.73
CA LEU A 409 24.13 -13.87 2.37
C LEU A 409 25.53 -13.75 1.78
N TYR A 410 26.52 -13.95 2.64
CA TYR A 410 27.93 -14.03 2.27
C TYR A 410 28.39 -15.47 2.39
N MET A 411 28.96 -16.03 1.32
CA MET A 411 29.65 -17.31 1.32
C MET A 411 31.14 -17.09 1.22
N GLY A 412 31.84 -17.34 2.32
CA GLY A 412 33.29 -17.21 2.42
C GLY A 412 34.05 -18.36 1.75
N PRO A 413 35.39 -18.26 1.69
CA PRO A 413 36.25 -19.29 1.10
C PRO A 413 35.97 -20.68 1.66
N TYR A 414 35.83 -21.67 0.77
CA TYR A 414 35.61 -23.08 1.10
C TYR A 414 34.31 -23.43 1.85
N GLN A 415 33.44 -22.46 2.12
CA GLN A 415 32.15 -22.72 2.76
C GLN A 415 31.17 -23.38 1.79
N SER A 416 30.43 -24.37 2.28
CA SER A 416 29.40 -25.04 1.49
C SER A 416 28.15 -25.40 2.29
N GLU A 417 28.24 -25.45 3.61
CA GLU A 417 27.11 -25.79 4.45
C GLU A 417 26.31 -24.55 4.88
N GLN A 418 24.98 -24.71 4.96
CA GLN A 418 24.06 -23.64 5.38
C GLN A 418 24.47 -23.02 6.73
N LYS A 419 24.89 -23.85 7.70
CA LYS A 419 25.26 -23.38 9.04
C LYS A 419 26.50 -22.49 9.02
N GLU A 420 27.49 -22.82 8.19
CA GLU A 420 28.72 -22.03 8.00
C GLU A 420 28.42 -20.68 7.34
N ILE A 421 27.51 -20.67 6.37
CA ILE A 421 27.12 -19.45 5.64
C ILE A 421 26.36 -18.49 6.56
N LEU A 422 25.44 -19.00 7.39
CA LEU A 422 24.64 -18.20 8.31
C LEU A 422 25.41 -17.69 9.54
N SER A 423 26.50 -18.38 9.92
CA SER A 423 27.33 -17.99 11.06
C SER A 423 28.22 -16.79 10.77
N ASN A 424 28.42 -16.42 9.50
CA ASN A 424 29.22 -15.27 9.10
C ASN A 424 28.69 -13.96 9.69
N ILE A 425 29.57 -13.23 10.38
CA ILE A 425 29.28 -11.91 11.00
C ILE A 425 29.85 -10.77 10.13
N TYR A 426 30.88 -11.06 9.35
CA TYR A 426 31.49 -10.12 8.41
C TYR A 426 31.73 -10.83 7.07
N GLY A 427 31.75 -10.04 5.99
CA GLY A 427 32.19 -10.50 4.68
C GLY A 427 33.42 -9.72 4.19
N SER A 428 33.82 -9.97 2.96
CA SER A 428 34.94 -9.27 2.32
C SER A 428 34.69 -7.77 2.15
N GLU A 429 35.76 -7.01 1.86
CA GLU A 429 35.63 -5.58 1.56
C GLU A 429 34.73 -5.32 0.34
N CYS A 430 34.88 -6.14 -0.71
CA CYS A 430 34.06 -6.06 -1.91
C CYS A 430 32.58 -6.35 -1.61
N TYR A 431 32.30 -7.35 -0.77
CA TYR A 431 30.95 -7.64 -0.28
C TYR A 431 30.36 -6.44 0.48
N ASN A 432 31.11 -5.89 1.44
CA ASN A 432 30.62 -4.76 2.25
C ASN A 432 30.37 -3.51 1.39
N ARG A 433 31.21 -3.25 0.38
CA ARG A 433 31.01 -2.18 -0.59
C ARG A 433 29.76 -2.42 -1.43
N PHE A 434 29.58 -3.65 -1.94
CA PHE A 434 28.39 -4.04 -2.67
C PHE A 434 27.10 -3.89 -1.85
N VAL A 435 27.10 -4.31 -0.59
CA VAL A 435 25.93 -4.17 0.31
C VAL A 435 25.60 -2.70 0.55
N LYS A 436 26.61 -1.83 0.74
CA LYS A 436 26.40 -0.39 0.82
C LYS A 436 25.81 0.18 -0.46
N ASP A 437 26.28 -0.28 -1.61
CA ASP A 437 25.77 0.17 -2.91
C ASP A 437 24.42 -0.47 -3.28
N LEU A 438 23.90 -1.43 -2.51
CA LEU A 438 22.58 -2.04 -2.77
C LEU A 438 21.43 -1.13 -2.37
N GLY A 439 21.59 -0.24 -1.40
CA GLY A 439 20.49 0.57 -0.88
C GLY A 439 20.94 1.56 0.20
N GLU A 440 19.96 2.21 0.81
CA GLU A 440 20.17 3.16 1.92
C GLU A 440 20.03 2.44 3.26
N PRO A 441 20.86 2.77 4.27
CA PRO A 441 20.71 2.20 5.60
C PRO A 441 19.51 2.80 6.33
N PHE A 442 18.72 1.96 6.99
CA PHE A 442 17.61 2.37 7.85
C PHE A 442 17.69 1.69 9.21
N SER A 443 17.35 2.42 10.28
CA SER A 443 17.28 1.86 11.63
C SER A 443 16.05 0.98 11.79
N LEU A 444 16.17 -0.13 12.51
CA LEU A 444 15.02 -0.99 12.85
C LEU A 444 14.06 -0.33 13.87
N ASP A 445 14.49 0.76 14.50
CA ASP A 445 13.64 1.61 15.35
C ASP A 445 12.71 2.54 14.56
N SER A 446 12.92 2.65 13.25
CA SER A 446 12.11 3.52 12.41
C SER A 446 10.64 3.09 12.38
N GLU A 447 9.75 4.06 12.17
CA GLU A 447 8.31 3.85 12.01
C GLU A 447 7.92 3.04 10.77
N MET A 448 8.89 2.50 10.01
CA MET A 448 8.66 1.59 8.90
C MET A 448 8.03 0.29 9.38
N ARG A 449 6.70 0.32 9.52
CA ARG A 449 5.87 -0.87 9.68
C ARG A 449 5.98 -1.68 8.38
N ASN A 450 6.09 -3.00 8.49
CA ASN A 450 6.19 -3.99 7.40
C ASN A 450 7.61 -4.40 6.92
N THR A 451 8.66 -4.11 7.69
CA THR A 451 10.01 -4.62 7.36
C THR A 451 10.16 -6.13 7.57
N GLY A 452 9.38 -6.71 8.49
CA GLY A 452 9.55 -8.10 8.94
C GLY A 452 10.79 -8.30 9.83
N LEU A 453 11.55 -7.23 10.08
CA LEU A 453 12.71 -7.19 10.95
C LEU A 453 12.32 -6.61 12.32
N ILE A 454 13.06 -6.99 13.36
CA ILE A 454 12.71 -6.69 14.75
C ILE A 454 14.00 -6.25 15.43
N LEU A 455 13.96 -5.08 16.05
CA LEU A 455 15.07 -4.55 16.85
C LEU A 455 15.51 -5.56 17.91
N GLY A 456 16.82 -5.69 18.09
CA GLY A 456 17.41 -6.54 19.13
C GLY A 456 17.49 -8.02 18.75
N LYS A 457 16.57 -8.53 17.93
CA LYS A 457 16.65 -9.89 17.36
C LYS A 457 17.38 -9.95 16.03
N HIS A 458 17.16 -8.96 15.16
CA HIS A 458 17.64 -8.99 13.78
C HIS A 458 18.70 -7.92 13.48
N GLY A 459 19.28 -7.33 14.52
CA GLY A 459 20.28 -6.27 14.44
C GLY A 459 19.74 -4.92 14.87
N THR A 460 20.49 -3.86 14.55
CA THR A 460 20.14 -2.46 14.84
C THR A 460 19.66 -1.72 13.59
N TYR A 461 20.25 -2.02 12.43
CA TYR A 461 19.89 -1.43 11.15
C TYR A 461 19.96 -2.46 10.02
N SER A 462 19.33 -2.15 8.90
CA SER A 462 19.51 -2.89 7.66
C SER A 462 19.49 -1.94 6.46
N TYR A 463 19.46 -2.47 5.24
CA TYR A 463 19.41 -1.70 4.01
C TYR A 463 18.05 -1.84 3.32
N ASN A 464 17.57 -0.75 2.73
CA ASN A 464 16.39 -0.76 1.86
C ASN A 464 16.68 -0.01 0.56
N TYR A 465 15.84 -0.24 -0.44
CA TYR A 465 15.86 0.50 -1.68
C TYR A 465 14.43 0.78 -2.10
N MET A 466 14.10 2.07 -2.24
CA MET A 466 12.79 2.51 -2.70
C MET A 466 12.88 3.03 -4.13
N ASP A 467 11.94 2.60 -4.94
CA ASP A 467 11.72 2.98 -6.32
C ASP A 467 10.27 3.48 -6.46
N GLU A 468 9.88 4.06 -7.59
CA GLU A 468 8.55 4.68 -7.69
C GLU A 468 7.38 3.67 -7.58
N LEU A 469 7.65 2.39 -7.88
CA LEU A 469 6.65 1.31 -7.88
C LEU A 469 6.94 0.18 -6.90
N SER A 470 8.12 0.17 -6.26
CA SER A 470 8.54 -0.97 -5.43
C SER A 470 9.49 -0.59 -4.31
N HIS A 471 9.39 -1.30 -3.20
CA HIS A 471 10.28 -1.18 -2.07
C HIS A 471 10.96 -2.52 -1.80
N ILE A 472 12.28 -2.53 -1.81
CA ILE A 472 13.09 -3.70 -1.48
C ILE A 472 13.63 -3.54 -0.07
N ILE A 473 13.44 -4.55 0.76
CA ILE A 473 13.97 -4.60 2.12
C ILE A 473 14.97 -5.75 2.16
N TYR A 474 16.23 -5.44 2.46
CA TYR A 474 17.29 -6.42 2.53
C TYR A 474 17.39 -6.97 3.96
N ALA A 475 17.31 -8.29 4.09
CA ALA A 475 17.61 -9.03 5.31
C ALA A 475 19.06 -9.52 5.22
N VAL A 476 20.00 -8.70 5.70
CA VAL A 476 21.44 -8.97 5.57
C VAL A 476 21.91 -9.90 6.68
N GLY A 477 22.29 -11.14 6.32
CA GLY A 477 22.64 -12.18 7.28
C GLY A 477 23.85 -11.84 8.16
N THR A 478 24.81 -11.06 7.65
CA THR A 478 25.99 -10.62 8.41
C THR A 478 25.69 -9.52 9.43
N LEU A 479 24.62 -8.74 9.23
CA LEU A 479 24.17 -7.72 10.19
C LEU A 479 23.28 -8.29 11.30
N MET A 480 22.73 -9.48 11.09
CA MET A 480 21.93 -10.18 12.09
C MET A 480 22.84 -10.80 13.16
N PRO A 481 22.56 -10.59 14.46
CA PRO A 481 23.38 -11.13 15.54
C PRO A 481 23.33 -12.66 15.58
N ASN A 482 24.42 -13.27 16.03
CA ASN A 482 24.48 -14.68 16.37
C ASN A 482 24.14 -14.83 17.85
N LEU A 483 23.02 -15.46 18.16
CA LEU A 483 22.61 -15.71 19.55
C LEU A 483 23.18 -17.05 20.03
N GLU A 484 23.78 -17.07 21.22
CA GLU A 484 24.32 -18.30 21.82
C GLU A 484 23.23 -19.35 22.08
N GLU A 485 22.01 -18.90 22.35
CA GLU A 485 20.82 -19.74 22.53
C GLU A 485 20.31 -20.39 21.23
N ASP A 486 20.80 -19.96 20.06
CA ASP A 486 20.36 -20.44 18.75
C ASP A 486 21.54 -20.95 17.88
N PRO A 487 22.17 -22.08 18.25
CA PRO A 487 23.34 -22.61 17.54
C PRO A 487 23.03 -23.10 16.11
N ASN A 488 21.75 -23.16 15.74
CA ASN A 488 21.28 -23.54 14.40
C ASN A 488 20.81 -22.33 13.57
N PHE A 489 20.95 -21.11 14.09
CA PHE A 489 20.54 -19.87 13.40
C PHE A 489 19.10 -19.91 12.88
N ASN A 490 18.20 -20.47 13.68
CA ASN A 490 16.77 -20.54 13.39
C ASN A 490 16.15 -19.16 13.17
N GLN A 491 16.58 -18.13 13.91
CA GLN A 491 16.06 -16.77 13.72
C GLN A 491 16.40 -16.20 12.33
N LYS A 492 17.66 -16.30 11.92
CA LYS A 492 18.10 -15.90 10.57
C LYS A 492 17.40 -16.74 9.51
N THR A 493 17.34 -18.05 9.71
CA THR A 493 16.66 -18.99 8.81
C THR A 493 15.18 -18.68 8.66
N LYS A 494 14.49 -18.28 9.74
CA LYS A 494 13.06 -17.94 9.69
C LYS A 494 12.78 -16.71 8.84
N ILE A 495 13.67 -15.72 8.84
CA ILE A 495 13.49 -14.53 7.99
C ILE A 495 13.96 -14.83 6.58
N ILE A 496 15.24 -15.14 6.42
CA ILE A 496 15.89 -15.28 5.12
C ILE A 496 15.31 -16.48 4.37
N GLY A 497 15.02 -17.58 5.06
CA GLY A 497 14.44 -18.80 4.50
C GLY A 497 12.94 -18.74 4.18
N ASN A 498 12.25 -17.65 4.53
CA ASN A 498 10.88 -17.37 4.10
C ASN A 498 10.78 -16.35 2.96
N ASN A 499 11.88 -15.68 2.62
CA ASN A 499 11.91 -14.73 1.50
C ASN A 499 11.78 -15.45 0.16
N GLU A 500 11.23 -14.80 -0.87
CA GLU A 500 11.11 -15.42 -2.20
C GLU A 500 12.45 -15.48 -2.94
N VAL A 501 13.34 -14.51 -2.66
CA VAL A 501 14.63 -14.35 -3.31
C VAL A 501 15.76 -14.15 -2.28
N CYS A 502 16.89 -14.80 -2.53
CA CYS A 502 18.14 -14.57 -1.80
C CYS A 502 19.27 -14.11 -2.74
N ILE A 503 19.98 -13.05 -2.38
CA ILE A 503 21.23 -12.64 -2.99
C ILE A 503 22.36 -13.36 -2.25
N VAL A 504 23.27 -13.98 -3.00
CA VAL A 504 24.38 -14.76 -2.45
C VAL A 504 25.68 -14.23 -3.03
N TRP A 505 26.51 -13.63 -2.20
CA TRP A 505 27.86 -13.25 -2.57
C TRP A 505 28.79 -14.44 -2.39
N ASN A 506 29.30 -14.99 -3.47
CA ASN A 506 30.04 -16.25 -3.47
C ASN A 506 31.54 -16.04 -3.72
N GLU A 507 32.33 -16.16 -2.66
CA GLU A 507 33.80 -16.22 -2.68
C GLU A 507 34.34 -17.61 -2.30
N SER A 508 33.46 -18.61 -2.21
CA SER A 508 33.83 -19.96 -1.77
C SER A 508 34.69 -20.73 -2.78
N GLY A 509 34.62 -20.36 -4.06
CA GLY A 509 35.18 -21.14 -5.17
C GLY A 509 34.36 -22.38 -5.54
N VAL A 510 33.25 -22.64 -4.83
CA VAL A 510 32.33 -23.75 -5.08
C VAL A 510 31.17 -23.26 -5.94
N ASN A 511 30.77 -24.06 -6.93
CA ASN A 511 29.57 -23.77 -7.73
C ASN A 511 28.33 -23.81 -6.86
N PHE A 512 27.64 -22.67 -6.72
CA PHE A 512 26.38 -22.61 -6.02
C PHE A 512 25.34 -23.51 -6.70
N LYS A 513 24.65 -24.34 -5.91
CA LYS A 513 23.57 -25.20 -6.40
C LYS A 513 22.25 -24.76 -5.77
N TYR A 514 21.22 -24.73 -6.60
CA TYR A 514 19.85 -24.53 -6.16
C TYR A 514 19.47 -25.54 -5.05
N GLY A 515 18.92 -25.05 -3.94
CA GLY A 515 18.59 -25.87 -2.76
C GLY A 515 19.71 -26.09 -1.74
N MET A 516 20.90 -25.52 -1.96
CA MET A 516 22.03 -25.60 -1.01
C MET A 516 21.77 -24.81 0.29
N LEU A 517 21.07 -23.68 0.20
CA LEU A 517 20.80 -22.80 1.35
C LEU A 517 19.59 -23.23 2.17
N PHE A 518 18.45 -23.48 1.53
CA PHE A 518 17.21 -23.81 2.23
C PHE A 518 16.52 -24.99 1.55
N LYS A 519 16.33 -26.09 2.30
CA LYS A 519 15.82 -27.38 1.77
C LYS A 519 14.29 -27.45 1.64
N LYS A 520 13.53 -26.69 2.45
CA LYS A 520 12.06 -26.84 2.59
C LYS A 520 11.23 -25.81 1.83
N PHE A 521 11.79 -24.64 1.55
CA PHE A 521 11.18 -23.60 0.72
C PHE A 521 12.13 -23.39 -0.45
N GLN A 522 11.77 -23.91 -1.61
CA GLN A 522 12.61 -23.82 -2.80
C GLN A 522 12.63 -22.36 -3.27
N GLN A 523 13.64 -21.61 -2.83
CA GLN A 523 13.83 -20.18 -3.07
C GLN A 523 14.71 -19.91 -4.29
N SER A 524 14.36 -18.88 -5.04
CA SER A 524 15.19 -18.38 -6.13
C SER A 524 16.40 -17.61 -5.58
N ALA A 525 17.57 -17.77 -6.19
CA ALA A 525 18.80 -17.11 -5.76
C ALA A 525 19.49 -16.34 -6.88
N VAL A 526 20.06 -15.18 -6.53
CA VAL A 526 20.96 -14.40 -7.38
C VAL A 526 22.36 -14.55 -6.82
N GLU A 527 23.17 -15.39 -7.47
CA GLU A 527 24.57 -15.60 -7.13
C GLU A 527 25.43 -14.50 -7.77
N ILE A 528 26.35 -13.95 -6.98
CA ILE A 528 27.32 -12.95 -7.41
C ILE A 528 28.70 -13.52 -7.11
N VAL A 529 29.45 -13.81 -8.17
CA VAL A 529 30.81 -14.36 -8.07
C VAL A 529 31.80 -13.28 -8.49
N PRO A 530 32.70 -12.82 -7.59
CA PRO A 530 33.79 -11.93 -7.98
C PRO A 530 34.66 -12.56 -9.07
N TYR A 531 34.90 -11.82 -10.15
CA TYR A 531 35.66 -12.28 -11.30
C TYR A 531 36.80 -11.30 -11.63
N GLY A 532 38.01 -11.65 -11.23
CA GLY A 532 39.16 -10.75 -11.32
C GLY A 532 39.01 -9.56 -10.36
N LEU A 533 39.65 -8.42 -10.69
CA LEU A 533 39.72 -7.26 -9.79
C LEU A 533 38.47 -6.37 -9.82
N ASN A 534 37.86 -6.18 -10.98
CA ASN A 534 36.84 -5.14 -11.20
C ASN A 534 35.50 -5.65 -11.75
N HIS A 535 35.35 -6.96 -11.94
CA HIS A 535 34.15 -7.54 -12.52
C HIS A 535 33.51 -8.55 -11.56
N VAL A 536 32.22 -8.73 -11.72
CA VAL A 536 31.45 -9.76 -11.04
C VAL A 536 30.59 -10.48 -12.06
N LEU A 537 30.48 -11.79 -11.89
CA LEU A 537 29.57 -12.63 -12.64
C LEU A 537 28.28 -12.78 -11.83
N VAL A 538 27.17 -12.32 -12.39
CA VAL A 538 25.83 -12.46 -11.79
C VAL A 538 25.11 -13.61 -12.46
N GLN A 539 24.58 -14.55 -11.67
CA GLN A 539 23.89 -15.75 -12.12
C GLN A 539 22.58 -15.97 -11.35
N ILE A 540 21.54 -16.41 -12.06
CA ILE A 540 20.25 -16.75 -11.45
C ILE A 540 20.15 -18.26 -11.29
N HIS A 541 19.75 -18.68 -10.09
CA HIS A 541 19.45 -20.06 -9.73
C HIS A 541 18.02 -20.15 -9.21
N ALA A 542 17.10 -20.65 -10.02
CA ALA A 542 15.72 -20.84 -9.62
C ALA A 542 15.17 -22.15 -10.21
N LYS A 543 13.91 -22.49 -9.88
CA LYS A 543 13.18 -23.55 -10.59
C LYS A 543 13.18 -23.28 -12.10
N LYS A 544 13.05 -24.34 -12.90
CA LYS A 544 13.16 -24.26 -14.37
C LYS A 544 12.10 -23.31 -14.93
N GLU A 545 10.88 -23.40 -14.43
CA GLU A 545 9.71 -22.61 -14.82
C GLU A 545 9.94 -21.12 -14.57
N VAL A 546 10.42 -20.77 -13.37
CA VAL A 546 10.75 -19.39 -13.00
C VAL A 546 11.91 -18.86 -13.85
N CYS A 547 12.92 -19.69 -14.11
CA CYS A 547 14.04 -19.31 -14.98
C CYS A 547 13.59 -19.04 -16.43
N GLU A 548 12.53 -19.67 -16.94
CA GLU A 548 12.02 -19.40 -18.29
C GLU A 548 11.42 -17.99 -18.41
N TRP A 549 10.98 -17.40 -17.29
CA TRP A 549 10.49 -16.03 -17.22
C TRP A 549 11.56 -14.96 -17.09
N MET A 550 12.84 -15.33 -17.20
CA MET A 550 13.98 -14.41 -17.15
C MET A 550 14.72 -14.36 -18.49
N ALA A 551 14.87 -13.16 -19.06
CA ALA A 551 15.66 -12.95 -20.28
C ALA A 551 17.17 -13.00 -19.98
N MET A 552 17.61 -12.34 -18.92
CA MET A 552 19.00 -12.31 -18.46
C MET A 552 19.21 -13.31 -17.31
N LYS A 553 19.90 -14.42 -17.58
CA LYS A 553 20.20 -15.46 -16.56
C LYS A 553 21.62 -15.40 -16.01
N ARG A 554 22.55 -14.94 -16.85
CA ARG A 554 23.98 -14.88 -16.57
C ARG A 554 24.57 -13.66 -17.27
N VAL A 555 25.24 -12.80 -16.51
CA VAL A 555 25.83 -11.57 -17.03
C VAL A 555 27.13 -11.24 -16.29
N LEU A 556 28.17 -10.89 -17.05
CA LEU A 556 29.42 -10.35 -16.52
C LEU A 556 29.33 -8.83 -16.50
N LEU A 557 29.53 -8.22 -15.33
CA LEU A 557 29.36 -6.78 -15.13
C LEU A 557 30.56 -6.19 -14.40
N PRO A 558 30.89 -4.91 -14.65
CA PRO A 558 31.73 -4.15 -13.74
C PRO A 558 31.11 -4.09 -12.35
N ILE A 559 31.92 -4.21 -11.29
CA ILE A 559 31.45 -4.28 -9.90
C ILE A 559 30.57 -3.09 -9.51
N GLY A 560 30.92 -1.87 -9.95
CA GLY A 560 30.15 -0.66 -9.68
C GLY A 560 28.78 -0.60 -10.37
N ARG A 561 28.50 -1.45 -11.37
CA ARG A 561 27.19 -1.54 -12.03
C ARG A 561 26.35 -2.71 -11.52
N ALA A 562 26.95 -3.64 -10.80
CA ALA A 562 26.28 -4.84 -10.33
C ALA A 562 25.07 -4.58 -9.42
N PRO A 563 25.12 -3.66 -8.44
CA PRO A 563 23.97 -3.41 -7.56
C PRO A 563 22.69 -3.03 -8.32
N SER A 564 22.80 -2.14 -9.30
CA SER A 564 21.65 -1.73 -10.14
C SER A 564 21.03 -2.92 -10.88
N VAL A 565 21.85 -3.80 -11.48
CA VAL A 565 21.33 -4.97 -12.19
C VAL A 565 20.74 -5.98 -11.22
N VAL A 566 21.41 -6.24 -10.10
CA VAL A 566 20.94 -7.17 -9.06
C VAL A 566 19.58 -6.73 -8.51
N ARG A 567 19.38 -5.44 -8.19
CA ARG A 567 18.07 -4.90 -7.77
C ARG A 567 16.97 -5.28 -8.75
N LYS A 568 17.18 -5.06 -10.05
CA LYS A 568 16.18 -5.35 -11.09
C LYS A 568 15.94 -6.84 -11.27
N LEU A 569 17.00 -7.65 -11.27
CA LEU A 569 16.87 -9.10 -11.36
C LEU A 569 16.11 -9.65 -10.14
N THR A 570 16.41 -9.16 -8.95
CA THR A 570 15.72 -9.54 -7.71
C THR A 570 14.24 -9.17 -7.73
N GLN A 571 13.88 -7.97 -8.19
CA GLN A 571 12.47 -7.56 -8.37
C GLN A 571 11.73 -8.51 -9.32
N ARG A 572 12.30 -8.74 -10.51
CA ARG A 572 11.72 -9.64 -11.54
C ARG A 572 11.56 -11.06 -11.02
N LEU A 573 12.61 -11.57 -10.36
CA LEU A 573 12.64 -12.93 -9.82
C LEU A 573 11.66 -13.10 -8.65
N SER A 574 11.47 -12.06 -7.84
CA SER A 574 10.49 -12.05 -6.75
C SER A 574 9.06 -12.12 -7.31
N VAL A 575 8.71 -11.26 -8.27
CA VAL A 575 7.39 -11.32 -8.93
C VAL A 575 7.17 -12.67 -9.59
N ALA A 576 8.17 -13.18 -10.33
CA ALA A 576 8.12 -14.50 -10.95
C ALA A 576 7.89 -15.64 -9.94
N SER A 577 8.57 -15.61 -8.78
CA SER A 577 8.42 -16.62 -7.73
C SER A 577 7.03 -16.57 -7.08
N ILE A 578 6.53 -15.36 -6.76
CA ILE A 578 5.18 -15.16 -6.21
C ILE A 578 4.11 -15.69 -7.16
N MET A 579 4.24 -15.38 -8.46
CA MET A 579 3.30 -15.84 -9.49
C MET A 579 3.29 -17.36 -9.60
N HIS A 580 4.47 -17.98 -9.69
CA HIS A 580 4.59 -19.43 -9.74
C HIS A 580 4.02 -20.11 -8.48
N ASN A 581 4.28 -19.55 -7.30
CA ASN A 581 3.72 -20.04 -6.04
C ASN A 581 2.19 -19.92 -5.99
N HIS A 582 1.61 -18.87 -6.59
CA HIS A 582 0.16 -18.73 -6.69
C HIS A 582 -0.44 -19.72 -7.70
N GLU A 583 0.19 -19.91 -8.86
CA GLU A 583 -0.26 -20.88 -9.87
C GLU A 583 -0.26 -22.31 -9.32
N THR A 584 0.80 -22.70 -8.60
CA THR A 584 0.91 -24.03 -7.97
C THR A 584 -0.05 -24.25 -6.80
N ARG A 585 -0.50 -23.18 -6.13
CA ARG A 585 -1.51 -23.26 -5.06
C ARG A 585 -2.94 -23.27 -5.63
N SER A 586 -3.18 -22.51 -6.70
CA SER A 586 -4.49 -22.37 -7.35
C SER A 586 -4.83 -23.53 -8.29
N SER A 587 -3.89 -24.43 -8.61
CA SER A 587 -4.16 -25.60 -9.45
C SER A 587 -5.16 -26.62 -8.86
N GLY A 588 -5.73 -26.34 -7.68
CA GLY A 588 -6.82 -27.12 -7.06
C GLY A 588 -8.22 -26.50 -7.17
N SER A 589 -8.36 -25.24 -7.62
CA SER A 589 -9.64 -24.50 -7.68
C SER A 589 -9.82 -23.83 -9.06
N GLU A 590 -10.72 -24.36 -9.90
CA GLU A 590 -10.97 -23.83 -11.26
C GLU A 590 -11.41 -22.34 -11.27
N ASN A 591 -11.98 -21.85 -10.16
CA ASN A 591 -12.52 -20.50 -10.04
C ASN A 591 -11.50 -19.41 -9.65
N ASP A 592 -10.27 -19.75 -9.26
CA ASP A 592 -9.32 -18.73 -8.82
C ASP A 592 -8.67 -18.01 -10.00
N LEU A 593 -8.70 -16.68 -9.95
CA LEU A 593 -8.02 -15.81 -10.91
C LEU A 593 -6.51 -15.76 -10.61
N PRO A 594 -5.65 -15.69 -11.64
CA PRO A 594 -4.21 -15.62 -11.44
C PRO A 594 -3.80 -14.34 -10.71
N PHE A 595 -2.70 -14.40 -9.96
CA PHE A 595 -2.03 -13.23 -9.43
C PHE A 595 -1.35 -12.47 -10.57
N ILE A 596 -1.48 -11.14 -10.58
CA ILE A 596 -0.87 -10.26 -11.60
C ILE A 596 -0.04 -9.17 -10.91
N SER A 597 -0.66 -8.41 -10.00
CA SER A 597 0.02 -7.38 -9.22
C SER A 597 -0.68 -7.19 -7.86
N HIS A 598 0.03 -6.60 -6.90
CA HIS A 598 -0.54 -6.27 -5.59
C HIS A 598 -1.73 -5.30 -5.71
N ALA A 599 -1.68 -4.35 -6.63
CA ALA A 599 -2.78 -3.42 -6.89
C ALA A 599 -4.07 -4.14 -7.36
N ILE A 600 -3.95 -5.14 -8.23
CA ILE A 600 -5.10 -5.96 -8.65
C ILE A 600 -5.61 -6.83 -7.50
N LEU A 601 -4.72 -7.40 -6.69
CA LEU A 601 -5.11 -8.15 -5.50
C LEU A 601 -5.88 -7.27 -4.49
N ARG A 602 -5.44 -6.03 -4.28
CA ARG A 602 -6.14 -5.04 -3.45
C ARG A 602 -7.51 -4.68 -4.03
N LEU A 603 -7.61 -4.45 -5.35
CA LEU A 603 -8.88 -4.18 -6.03
C LEU A 603 -9.88 -5.33 -5.83
N ARG A 604 -9.46 -6.57 -6.07
CA ARG A 604 -10.28 -7.77 -5.82
C ARG A 604 -10.74 -7.83 -4.37
N LYS A 605 -9.83 -7.56 -3.42
CA LYS A 605 -10.17 -7.56 -1.99
C LYS A 605 -11.17 -6.47 -1.61
N ILE A 606 -11.10 -5.30 -2.23
CA ILE A 606 -12.07 -4.21 -2.05
C ILE A 606 -13.45 -4.62 -2.57
N SER A 607 -13.53 -5.21 -3.77
CA SER A 607 -14.78 -5.72 -4.35
C SER A 607 -15.40 -6.81 -3.47
N ASP A 608 -14.58 -7.74 -2.99
CA ASP A 608 -14.98 -8.80 -2.05
C ASP A 608 -15.58 -8.25 -0.75
N ILE A 609 -15.00 -7.16 -0.20
CA ILE A 609 -15.51 -6.53 1.03
C ILE A 609 -16.87 -5.91 0.77
N LYS A 610 -17.05 -5.24 -0.37
CA LYS A 610 -18.33 -4.67 -0.79
C LYS A 610 -19.39 -5.76 -0.92
N GLU A 611 -19.12 -6.83 -1.67
CA GLU A 611 -20.10 -7.90 -1.90
C GLU A 611 -20.57 -8.58 -0.61
N ARG A 612 -19.68 -8.70 0.39
CA ARG A 612 -19.99 -9.33 1.67
C ARG A 612 -20.69 -8.43 2.69
N ASN A 613 -20.44 -7.11 2.64
CA ASN A 613 -20.81 -6.18 3.71
C ASN A 613 -21.69 -5.01 3.27
N ALA A 614 -22.08 -4.95 1.99
CA ALA A 614 -23.07 -3.98 1.53
C ALA A 614 -24.38 -4.16 2.30
N GLU A 615 -24.89 -3.06 2.86
CA GLU A 615 -26.27 -3.00 3.31
C GLU A 615 -27.17 -3.09 2.06
N ARG A 616 -28.05 -4.09 2.02
CA ARG A 616 -29.01 -4.29 0.92
C ARG A 616 -30.29 -3.50 1.15
#